data_AF-A0A952BG09-F1
#
_entry.id   AF-A0A952BG09-F1
#
_cell.length_a   1.000
_cell.length_b   1.000
_cell.length_c   1.000
_cell.angle_alpha   90.00
_cell.angle_beta   90.00
_cell.angle_gamma   90.00
#
_symmetry.space_group_name_H-M   'P 1'
#
loop_
_entity.id
_entity.type
_entity.pdbx_description
1 polymer ?
#
loop_
_entity_poly.entity_id
_entity_poly.type
_entity_poly.pdbx_seq_one_letter_code
_entity_poly.pdbx_strand_id
1 'polypeptide(L)'
;MEVEAAVRLRGAAQGAIDARIFNLSAGGCGLVLKAGMFNAGDLVTIKIEGVEHWPGTVKWCVGQEAGIAFDRPFYPAVFDAIVAVHRAI
;
A
#
# COMPACT_ATOMS: atom_id res chain seq x y z
N MET A 1 -3.71 -11.60 -3.14
CA MET A 1 -2.85 -12.20 -4.18
C MET A 1 -1.44 -11.69 -3.93
N GLU A 2 -0.43 -12.51 -4.18
CA GLU A 2 0.97 -12.09 -4.09
C GLU A 2 1.25 -11.18 -5.29
N VAL A 3 1.28 -9.88 -5.04
CA VAL A 3 1.58 -8.86 -6.04
C VAL A 3 2.74 -8.07 -5.50
N GLU A 4 3.82 -8.01 -6.27
CA GLU A 4 4.98 -7.21 -5.93
C GLU A 4 4.98 -5.90 -6.70
N ALA A 5 4.70 -4.81 -5.99
CA ALA A 5 4.60 -3.49 -6.58
C ALA A 5 5.42 -2.48 -5.80
N ALA A 6 6.24 -1.68 -6.50
CA ALA A 6 6.86 -0.52 -5.91
C ALA A 6 5.79 0.56 -5.71
N VAL A 7 5.67 1.05 -4.49
CA VAL A 7 4.66 2.04 -4.11
C VAL A 7 5.28 3.17 -3.32
N ARG A 8 4.60 4.31 -3.30
CA ARG A 8 5.02 5.44 -2.48
C ARG A 8 3.96 5.74 -1.44
N LEU A 9 4.35 5.72 -0.18
CA LEU A 9 3.52 6.04 0.97
C LEU A 9 3.76 7.46 1.39
N ARG A 10 2.69 8.17 1.72
CA ARG A 10 2.77 9.50 2.31
C ARG A 10 1.93 9.53 3.57
N GLY A 11 2.55 9.83 4.69
CA GLY A 11 1.85 10.10 5.95
C GLY A 11 1.58 11.59 6.14
N ALA A 12 0.72 11.92 7.09
CA ALA A 12 0.58 13.32 7.54
C ALA A 12 1.82 13.79 8.32
N ALA A 13 2.37 12.92 9.18
CA ALA A 13 3.55 13.22 9.99
C ALA A 13 4.88 12.89 9.29
N GLN A 14 4.83 12.06 8.25
CA GLN A 14 6.01 11.50 7.59
C GLN A 14 5.96 11.82 6.10
N GLY A 15 7.10 12.23 5.53
CA GLY A 15 7.23 12.54 4.12
C GLY A 15 6.93 11.34 3.21
N ALA A 16 7.08 11.54 1.90
CA ALA A 16 6.85 10.46 0.95
C ALA A 16 7.97 9.40 1.03
N ILE A 17 7.64 8.20 1.50
CA ILE A 17 8.52 7.05 1.68
C ILE A 17 8.26 6.02 0.58
N ASP A 18 9.32 5.49 -0.01
CA ASP A 18 9.20 4.38 -0.96
C ASP A 18 9.05 3.04 -0.21
N ALA A 19 8.20 2.18 -0.74
CA ALA A 19 7.90 0.86 -0.19
C ALA A 19 7.64 -0.16 -1.30
N ARG A 20 7.57 -1.44 -0.93
CA ARG A 20 7.20 -2.54 -1.82
C ARG A 20 6.03 -3.29 -1.21
N ILE A 21 4.92 -3.37 -1.94
CA ILE A 21 3.82 -4.28 -1.59
C ILE A 21 4.31 -5.70 -1.82
N PHE A 22 4.05 -6.59 -0.87
CA PHE A 22 4.26 -8.04 -1.02
C PHE A 22 2.92 -8.80 -1.05
N ASN A 23 1.85 -8.21 -0.51
CA ASN A 23 0.52 -8.80 -0.51
C ASN A 23 -0.54 -7.72 -0.73
N LEU A 24 -1.40 -7.90 -1.74
CA LEU A 24 -2.50 -6.99 -2.04
C LEU A 24 -3.85 -7.72 -1.99
N SER A 25 -4.83 -7.05 -1.38
CA SER A 25 -6.23 -7.45 -1.33
C SER A 25 -7.14 -6.27 -1.66
N ALA A 26 -8.43 -6.53 -1.86
CA ALA A 26 -9.40 -5.46 -2.12
C ALA A 26 -9.56 -4.48 -0.94
N GLY A 27 -9.30 -4.92 0.29
CA GLY A 27 -9.49 -4.13 1.52
C GLY A 27 -8.20 -3.61 2.15
N GLY A 28 -7.03 -3.96 1.62
CA GLY A 28 -5.76 -3.56 2.20
C GLY A 28 -4.55 -4.20 1.53
N CYS A 29 -3.36 -3.80 1.99
CA CYS A 29 -2.09 -4.35 1.53
C CYS A 29 -1.09 -4.52 2.67
N GLY A 30 -0.25 -5.54 2.55
CA GLY A 30 1.01 -5.69 3.29
C GLY A 30 2.16 -5.15 2.44
N LEU A 31 3.01 -4.34 3.06
CA LEU A 31 4.17 -3.74 2.40
C LEU A 31 5.38 -3.68 3.30
N VAL A 32 6.55 -3.53 2.69
CA VAL A 32 7.83 -3.30 3.35
C VAL A 32 8.34 -1.91 2.98
N LEU A 33 8.58 -1.09 4.00
CA LEU A 33 9.13 0.26 3.89
C LEU A 33 10.62 0.18 3.54
N LYS A 34 11.10 0.97 2.58
CA LYS A 34 12.55 1.06 2.29
C LYS A 34 13.30 1.90 3.32
N ALA A 35 12.64 2.89 3.92
CA ALA A 35 13.21 3.77 4.92
C ALA A 35 12.12 4.34 5.82
N GLY A 36 12.48 4.72 7.06
CA GLY A 36 11.52 5.22 8.04
C GLY A 36 10.63 4.13 8.64
N MET A 37 9.72 4.56 9.51
CA MET A 37 8.77 3.70 10.22
C MET A 37 7.47 4.47 10.41
N PHE A 38 6.33 3.84 10.09
CA PHE A 38 5.01 4.34 10.48
C PHE A 38 4.59 3.76 11.83
N ASN A 39 3.57 4.35 12.43
CA ASN A 39 2.92 3.79 13.61
C ASN A 39 1.54 3.24 13.26
N ALA A 40 1.09 2.22 14.00
CA ALA A 40 -0.29 1.78 13.93
C ALA A 40 -1.24 2.94 14.29
N GLY A 41 -2.25 3.16 13.45
CA GLY A 41 -3.18 4.28 13.54
C GLY A 41 -2.83 5.46 12.61
N ASP A 42 -1.64 5.49 12.01
CA ASP A 42 -1.28 6.55 11.08
C ASP A 42 -2.13 6.51 9.82
N LEU A 43 -2.63 7.68 9.42
CA LEU A 43 -3.31 7.89 8.15
C LEU A 43 -2.27 8.07 7.06
N VAL A 44 -2.38 7.25 6.02
CA VAL A 44 -1.44 7.22 4.91
C VAL A 44 -2.16 7.22 3.58
N THR A 45 -1.51 7.78 2.57
CA THR A 45 -1.93 7.68 1.18
C THR A 45 -0.95 6.82 0.42
N ILE A 46 -1.44 5.74 -0.19
CA ILE A 46 -0.65 4.85 -1.03
C ILE A 46 -0.77 5.33 -2.48
N LYS A 47 0.38 5.56 -3.13
CA LYS A 47 0.47 5.76 -4.57
C LYS A 47 1.02 4.50 -5.21
N ILE A 48 0.17 3.81 -5.96
CA ILE A 48 0.51 2.63 -6.79
C ILE A 48 0.55 3.10 -8.23
N GLU A 49 1.52 2.63 -9.02
CA GLU A 49 1.57 2.97 -10.44
C GLU A 49 0.31 2.44 -11.16
N GLY A 50 -0.34 3.30 -11.95
CA GLY A 50 -1.62 2.95 -12.60
C GLY A 50 -2.86 3.11 -11.73
N VAL A 51 -2.72 3.55 -10.47
CA VAL A 51 -3.84 3.82 -9.55
C VAL A 51 -3.74 5.25 -9.03
N GLU A 52 -4.89 5.90 -8.85
CA GLU A 52 -4.93 7.14 -8.08
C GLU A 52 -4.49 6.91 -6.62
N HIS A 53 -4.12 8.01 -5.97
CA HIS A 53 -3.77 8.06 -4.57
C HIS A 53 -4.88 7.43 -3.70
N TRP A 54 -4.56 6.30 -3.06
CA TRP A 54 -5.53 5.54 -2.26
C TRP A 54 -5.34 5.81 -0.77
N PRO A 55 -6.36 6.31 -0.06
CA PRO A 55 -6.27 6.52 1.38
C PRO A 55 -6.39 5.19 2.14
N GLY A 56 -5.63 5.09 3.23
CA GLY A 56 -5.70 3.97 4.15
C GLY A 56 -5.11 4.30 5.52
N THR A 57 -5.31 3.37 6.43
CA THR A 57 -4.86 3.46 7.81
C THR A 57 -3.90 2.31 8.11
N VAL A 58 -2.75 2.63 8.68
CA VAL A 58 -1.78 1.63 9.15
C VAL A 58 -2.40 0.86 10.31
N LYS A 59 -2.54 -0.46 10.18
CA LYS A 59 -3.14 -1.33 11.21
C LYS A 59 -2.11 -1.93 12.15
N TRP A 60 -0.92 -2.22 11.63
CA TRP A 60 0.18 -2.79 12.38
C TRP A 60 1.51 -2.46 11.70
N CYS A 61 2.58 -2.43 12.49
CA CYS A 61 3.95 -2.32 12.02
C CYS A 61 4.82 -3.32 12.78
N VAL A 62 5.66 -4.07 12.05
CA VAL A 62 6.65 -4.99 12.60
C VAL A 62 7.96 -4.76 11.86
N GLY A 63 8.93 -4.13 12.52
CA GLY A 63 10.19 -3.74 11.85
C GLY A 63 9.92 -2.76 10.70
N GLN A 64 10.26 -3.17 9.47
CA GLN A 64 9.97 -2.39 8.25
C GLN A 64 8.66 -2.80 7.57
N GLU A 65 7.99 -3.82 8.06
CA GLU A 65 6.73 -4.30 7.50
C GLU A 65 5.56 -3.51 8.10
N ALA A 66 4.60 -3.16 7.25
CA ALA A 66 3.38 -2.52 7.67
C ALA A 66 2.18 -3.10 6.93
N GLY A 67 1.10 -3.30 7.67
CA GLY A 67 -0.20 -3.64 7.11
C GLY A 67 -1.09 -2.40 7.07
N ILE A 68 -1.67 -2.13 5.91
CA ILE A 68 -2.57 -1.00 5.70
C ILE A 68 -3.95 -1.51 5.34
N ALA A 69 -4.97 -1.02 6.03
CA ALA A 69 -6.36 -1.17 5.64
C ALA A 69 -6.77 0.04 4.81
N PHE A 70 -7.40 -0.20 3.66
CA PHE A 70 -7.92 0.89 2.84
C PHE A 70 -9.22 1.40 3.43
N ASP A 71 -9.40 2.73 3.43
CA ASP A 71 -10.62 3.36 3.96
C ASP A 71 -11.83 3.03 3.07
N ARG A 72 -11.56 2.79 1.78
CA ARG A 72 -12.53 2.29 0.80
C ARG A 72 -11.94 1.10 0.05
N PRO A 73 -12.70 0.01 -0.15
CA PRO A 73 -12.23 -1.10 -0.95
C PRO A 73 -12.04 -0.67 -2.41
N PHE A 74 -11.12 -1.32 -3.11
CA PHE A 74 -11.02 -1.16 -4.55
C PHE A 74 -12.29 -1.70 -5.23
N TYR A 75 -12.79 -0.96 -6.23
CA TYR A 75 -13.76 -1.54 -7.16
C TYR A 75 -13.09 -2.69 -7.93
N PRO A 76 -13.80 -3.79 -8.23
CA PRO A 76 -13.24 -4.95 -8.91
C PRO A 76 -12.43 -4.59 -10.16
N ALA A 77 -12.92 -3.66 -10.98
CA ALA A 77 -12.24 -3.20 -12.20
C ALA A 77 -10.88 -2.50 -11.94
N VAL A 78 -10.72 -1.80 -10.82
CA VAL A 78 -9.44 -1.17 -10.44
C VAL A 78 -8.47 -2.23 -9.96
N PHE A 79 -8.97 -3.21 -9.20
CA PHE A 79 -8.17 -4.35 -8.77
C PHE A 79 -7.67 -5.16 -9.98
N ASP A 80 -8.53 -5.45 -10.95
CA ASP A 80 -8.15 -6.12 -12.19
C ASP A 80 -7.12 -5.32 -13.00
N ALA A 81 -7.24 -3.99 -13.05
CA ALA A 81 -6.26 -3.13 -13.71
C ALA A 81 -4.88 -3.18 -13.01
N ILE A 82 -4.84 -3.14 -11.67
CA ILE A 82 -3.58 -3.26 -10.90
C ILE A 82 -2.93 -4.62 -11.15
N VAL A 83 -3.73 -5.68 -11.13
CA VAL A 83 -3.25 -7.05 -11.40
C VAL A 83 -2.75 -7.17 -12.84
N ALA A 84 -3.40 -6.55 -13.82
CA ALA A 84 -2.96 -6.57 -15.21
C ALA A 84 -1.62 -5.83 -15.40
N VAL A 85 -1.40 -4.73 -14.68
CA VAL A 85 -0.16 -3.93 -14.75
C VAL A 85 0.99 -4.55 -13.96
N HIS A 86 0.70 -5.29 -12.88
CA HIS A 86 1.71 -5.87 -11.99
C HIS A 86 1.81 -7.40 -12.04
N ARG A 87 1.18 -8.04 -13.02
CA ARG A 87 1.48 -9.42 -13.41
C ARG A 87 2.90 -9.48 -13.97
N ALA A 88 3.87 -9.70 -13.09
CA ALA A 88 5.17 -10.21 -13.47
C ALA A 88 5.49 -11.41 -12.57
N ILE A 89 5.46 -12.58 -13.23
CA ILE A 89 5.98 -13.91 -12.87
C ILE A 89 5.03 -14.79 -12.06
#